data_AF-A0A7K3YIL3-F1
#
_entry.id   AF-A0A7K3YIL3-F1
#
_cell.length_a   1.000
_cell.length_b   1.000
_cell.length_c   1.000
_cell.angle_alpha   90.00
_cell.angle_beta   90.00
_cell.angle_gamma   90.00
#
_symmetry.space_group_name_H-M   'P 1'
#
loop_
_entity.id
_entity.type
_entity.pdbx_description
1 polymer ?
#
loop_
_entity_poly.entity_id
_entity_poly.type
_entity_poly.pdbx_seq_one_letter_code
_entity_poly.pdbx_strand_id
1 'polypeptide(L)'
;MQSSPGNVWGSISLSLLEEGNATADTYDMTVIIPTFNEEGNVAAIIDAVGGVFQKSGIRGEILVVDDSSSDRTIPIVEEIAGRNGNVRLIVRKEDHGLSQSVVEGFGSARSDILQVIDADFSHPPELIPRFYEAIRDGADIAIGSRYMKGGNIEQWPLKRRIISLGATAFGRILFPEVTDPVSGFFAVRRDVVSGAPLAPRGYKILMEVLGKGQWHSFVEIPFVFKDREEGESKLRLDTMVDYLRQCAGIVRFTVTRRAGPVWDEWLKILRFGFVGLSGIFVNTGLLYALTEIAGFYYLLSAAIAIEVSIVNNFIWNDIWTFKSARDLRFGRRISRFGSFQAVSMGGLVINMGILYLLAEVAGVYYLVANLVGIFVAFVWNYMVNRHITWMTR
;
A
#
# COMPACT_ATOMS: atom_id res chain seq x y z
N MET A 1 -29.52 -2.37 -42.08
CA MET A 1 -28.59 -3.49 -41.85
C MET A 1 -27.23 -2.90 -41.52
N GLN A 2 -26.86 -3.01 -40.24
CA GLN A 2 -25.53 -2.87 -39.62
C GLN A 2 -24.61 -1.72 -40.08
N SER A 3 -24.74 -0.60 -39.38
CA SER A 3 -23.73 0.44 -39.21
C SER A 3 -22.62 -0.03 -38.27
N SER A 4 -21.38 0.07 -38.72
CA SER A 4 -20.16 -0.15 -37.92
C SER A 4 -20.06 0.88 -36.79
N PRO A 5 -19.69 0.49 -35.55
CA PRO A 5 -19.39 1.46 -34.49
C PRO A 5 -18.04 2.12 -34.79
N GLY A 6 -18.08 3.42 -35.07
CA GLY A 6 -16.91 4.26 -35.24
C GLY A 6 -16.08 4.38 -33.97
N ASN A 7 -14.77 4.52 -34.16
CA ASN A 7 -13.81 4.88 -33.13
C ASN A 7 -14.23 6.17 -32.41
N VAL A 8 -14.66 6.05 -31.15
CA VAL A 8 -14.86 7.17 -30.23
C VAL A 8 -13.58 7.39 -29.42
N TRP A 9 -12.51 7.77 -30.13
CA TRP A 9 -11.33 8.40 -29.53
C TRP A 9 -11.19 9.78 -30.16
N GLY A 10 -12.15 10.64 -29.84
CA GLY A 10 -12.13 12.05 -30.19
C GLY A 10 -11.08 12.76 -29.35
N SER A 11 -9.99 13.17 -30.01
CA SER A 11 -9.29 14.44 -29.81
C SER A 11 -9.52 15.13 -28.46
N ILE A 12 -8.77 14.73 -27.44
CA ILE A 12 -8.38 15.71 -26.43
C ILE A 12 -7.49 16.71 -27.17
N SER A 13 -7.96 17.95 -27.25
CA SER A 13 -7.28 19.01 -27.96
C SER A 13 -5.88 19.18 -27.39
N LEU A 14 -4.87 18.89 -28.21
CA LEU A 14 -3.45 19.17 -27.95
C LEU A 14 -3.18 20.67 -27.69
N SER A 15 -4.16 21.54 -27.91
CA SER A 15 -4.04 23.00 -27.70
C SER A 15 -4.17 23.46 -26.24
N LEU A 16 -4.50 22.58 -25.28
CA LEU A 16 -4.60 22.95 -23.85
C LEU A 16 -3.36 22.54 -23.03
N LEU A 17 -2.35 21.96 -23.66
CA LEU A 17 -1.09 21.57 -23.00
C LEU A 17 0.08 22.52 -23.32
N GLU A 18 -0.13 23.57 -24.11
CA GLU A 18 0.91 24.55 -24.47
C GLU A 18 0.74 25.93 -23.80
N GLU A 19 -0.39 26.23 -23.15
CA GLU A 19 -0.60 27.48 -22.40
C GLU A 19 -0.62 27.21 -20.90
N GLY A 20 0.55 26.96 -20.33
CA GLY A 20 0.65 26.77 -18.89
C GLY A 20 1.97 26.20 -18.41
N ASN A 21 3.09 26.70 -18.92
CA ASN A 21 4.37 26.56 -18.22
C ASN A 21 4.33 27.46 -16.96
N ALA A 22 3.40 27.16 -16.03
CA ALA A 22 3.34 27.76 -14.72
C ALA A 22 4.56 27.25 -13.97
N THR A 23 5.55 28.12 -13.82
CA THR A 23 6.82 27.89 -13.16
C THR A 23 6.65 27.08 -11.87
N ALA A 24 7.13 25.83 -11.88
CA ALA A 24 7.20 24.94 -10.72
C ALA A 24 8.02 25.53 -9.54
N ASP A 25 8.61 26.72 -9.73
CA ASP A 25 9.43 27.45 -8.75
C ASP A 25 8.64 28.39 -7.82
N THR A 26 7.31 28.50 -7.95
CA THR A 26 6.53 29.47 -7.16
C THR A 26 6.31 29.02 -5.71
N TYR A 27 6.03 27.74 -5.51
CA TYR A 27 5.65 27.16 -4.22
C TYR A 27 6.53 25.97 -3.87
N ASP A 28 6.86 25.85 -2.58
CA ASP A 28 7.63 24.73 -2.04
C ASP A 28 6.77 23.46 -1.94
N MET A 29 5.44 23.59 -1.81
CA MET A 29 4.48 22.49 -1.67
C MET A 29 3.07 22.90 -2.13
N THR A 30 2.31 21.97 -2.67
CA THR A 30 0.88 22.11 -2.97
C THR A 30 0.10 21.13 -2.11
N VAL A 31 -0.82 21.64 -1.30
CA VAL A 31 -1.78 20.85 -0.54
C VAL A 31 -3.08 20.75 -1.34
N ILE A 32 -3.41 19.54 -1.76
CA ILE A 32 -4.57 19.18 -2.56
C ILE A 32 -5.69 18.74 -1.60
N ILE A 33 -6.82 19.43 -1.67
CA ILE A 33 -8.00 19.19 -0.83
C ILE A 33 -9.16 18.79 -1.74
N PRO A 34 -9.47 17.49 -1.90
CA PRO A 34 -10.64 17.08 -2.65
C PRO A 34 -11.92 17.37 -1.85
N THR A 35 -12.95 17.93 -2.49
CA THR A 35 -14.21 18.30 -1.84
C THR A 35 -15.44 17.81 -2.60
N PHE A 36 -16.49 17.46 -1.84
CA PHE A 36 -17.84 17.26 -2.36
C PHE A 36 -18.84 17.50 -1.22
N ASN A 37 -19.62 18.57 -1.33
CA ASN A 37 -20.54 19.06 -0.30
C ASN A 37 -19.87 19.22 1.09
N GLU A 38 -18.83 20.06 1.16
CA GLU A 38 -18.00 20.32 2.34
C GLU A 38 -18.21 21.76 2.88
N GLU A 39 -19.38 22.37 2.68
CA GLU A 39 -19.60 23.78 3.02
C GLU A 39 -19.32 24.12 4.50
N GLY A 40 -19.53 23.15 5.40
CA GLY A 40 -19.28 23.30 6.83
C GLY A 40 -17.80 23.34 7.20
N ASN A 41 -16.91 22.89 6.31
CA ASN A 41 -15.51 22.60 6.61
C ASN A 41 -14.52 23.35 5.75
N VAL A 42 -14.88 23.58 4.49
CA VAL A 42 -13.93 23.99 3.46
C VAL A 42 -13.20 25.29 3.82
N ALA A 43 -13.90 26.27 4.41
CA ALA A 43 -13.26 27.50 4.87
C ALA A 43 -12.25 27.23 6.00
N ALA A 44 -12.69 26.49 7.02
CA ALA A 44 -11.88 26.22 8.21
C ALA A 44 -10.62 25.40 7.87
N ILE A 45 -10.71 24.41 6.97
CA ILE A 45 -9.55 23.61 6.58
C ILE A 45 -8.55 24.44 5.75
N ILE A 46 -9.02 25.32 4.86
CA ILE A 46 -8.16 26.24 4.10
C ILE A 46 -7.42 27.18 5.07
N ASP A 47 -8.14 27.76 6.05
CA ASP A 47 -7.54 28.63 7.06
C ASP A 47 -6.52 27.89 7.93
N ALA A 48 -6.81 26.64 8.33
CA ALA A 48 -5.91 25.82 9.12
C ALA A 48 -4.61 25.50 8.37
N VAL A 49 -4.71 25.07 7.10
CA VAL A 49 -3.55 24.80 6.24
C VAL A 49 -2.76 26.08 5.98
N GLY A 50 -3.43 27.20 5.69
CA GLY A 50 -2.81 28.51 5.51
C GLY A 50 -2.05 28.97 6.76
N GLY A 51 -2.64 28.80 7.94
CA GLY A 51 -2.00 29.08 9.22
C GLY A 51 -0.77 28.20 9.48
N VAL A 52 -0.79 26.93 9.05
CA VAL A 52 0.37 26.04 9.12
C VAL A 52 1.50 26.51 8.21
N PHE A 53 1.21 26.91 6.97
CA PHE A 53 2.20 27.50 6.06
C PHE A 53 2.84 28.76 6.65
N GLN A 54 2.03 29.68 7.19
CA GLN A 54 2.54 30.90 7.82
C GLN A 54 3.46 30.61 9.02
N LYS A 55 3.08 29.68 9.90
CA LYS A 55 3.87 29.32 11.09
C LYS A 55 5.18 28.59 10.76
N SER A 56 5.17 27.78 9.71
CA SER A 56 6.32 26.96 9.31
C SER A 56 7.25 27.65 8.31
N GLY A 57 6.80 28.76 7.69
CA GLY A 57 7.55 29.45 6.65
C GLY A 57 7.58 28.74 5.30
N ILE A 58 6.73 27.72 5.10
CA ILE A 58 6.59 27.02 3.82
C ILE A 58 5.82 27.92 2.86
N ARG A 59 6.36 28.18 1.67
CA ARG A 59 5.60 28.85 0.60
C ARG A 59 4.66 27.84 -0.03
N GLY A 60 3.45 27.69 0.52
CA GLY A 60 2.51 26.66 0.11
C GLY A 60 1.34 27.15 -0.75
N GLU A 61 0.95 26.35 -1.73
CA GLU A 61 -0.31 26.46 -2.49
C GLU A 61 -1.38 25.57 -1.85
N ILE A 62 -2.61 26.07 -1.77
CA ILE A 62 -3.80 25.27 -1.41
C ILE A 62 -4.64 25.12 -2.68
N LEU A 63 -4.76 23.88 -3.15
CA LEU A 63 -5.52 23.52 -4.33
C LEU A 63 -6.76 22.72 -3.93
N VAL A 64 -7.92 23.38 -3.94
CA VAL A 64 -9.20 22.69 -3.75
C VAL A 64 -9.66 22.11 -5.09
N VAL A 65 -10.01 20.84 -5.09
CA VAL A 65 -10.56 20.15 -6.27
C VAL A 65 -11.94 19.62 -5.93
N ASP A 66 -12.96 20.29 -6.48
CA ASP A 66 -14.36 20.07 -6.13
C ASP A 66 -15.10 19.29 -7.22
N ASP A 67 -15.85 18.26 -6.81
CA ASP A 67 -16.65 17.41 -7.71
C ASP A 67 -18.07 17.95 -7.96
N SER A 68 -18.17 19.23 -8.33
CA SER A 68 -19.46 19.92 -8.58
C SER A 68 -20.42 19.86 -7.41
N SER A 69 -19.96 20.26 -6.23
CA SER A 69 -20.76 20.43 -5.03
C SER A 69 -22.02 21.24 -5.29
N SER A 70 -23.13 20.78 -4.72
CA SER A 70 -24.45 21.42 -4.83
C SER A 70 -24.73 22.43 -3.72
N ASP A 71 -23.91 22.40 -2.67
CA ASP A 71 -23.97 23.30 -1.52
C ASP A 71 -23.10 24.56 -1.74
N ARG A 72 -22.79 25.30 -0.67
CA ARG A 72 -21.97 26.52 -0.79
C ARG A 72 -20.46 26.29 -0.86
N THR A 73 -19.99 25.05 -1.01
CA THR A 73 -18.54 24.76 -1.07
C THR A 73 -17.82 25.59 -2.14
N ILE A 74 -18.32 25.55 -3.38
CA ILE A 74 -17.71 26.28 -4.52
C ILE A 74 -17.67 27.80 -4.26
N PRO A 75 -18.81 28.48 -3.97
CA PRO A 75 -18.80 29.92 -3.69
C PRO A 75 -17.86 30.33 -2.55
N ILE A 76 -17.77 29.54 -1.48
CA ILE A 76 -16.89 29.82 -0.34
C ILE A 76 -15.42 29.80 -0.78
N VAL A 77 -15.01 28.80 -1.55
CA VAL A 77 -13.62 28.68 -2.02
C VAL A 77 -13.29 29.81 -3.01
N GLU A 78 -14.22 30.16 -3.90
CA GLU A 78 -14.04 31.29 -4.83
C GLU A 78 -13.82 32.62 -4.08
N GLU A 79 -14.59 32.89 -3.03
CA GLU A 79 -14.43 34.07 -2.18
C GLU A 79 -13.04 34.10 -1.51
N ILE A 80 -12.58 32.97 -0.98
CA ILE A 80 -11.27 32.85 -0.33
C ILE A 80 -10.14 33.01 -1.36
N ALA A 81 -10.25 32.37 -2.52
CA ALA A 81 -9.27 32.48 -3.60
C ALA A 81 -9.16 33.92 -4.13
N GLY A 82 -10.26 34.67 -4.17
CA GLY A 82 -10.26 36.09 -4.53
C GLY A 82 -9.49 36.99 -3.56
N ARG A 83 -9.30 36.55 -2.30
CA ARG A 83 -8.54 37.26 -1.27
C ARG A 83 -7.10 36.76 -1.10
N ASN A 84 -6.87 35.48 -1.40
CA ASN A 84 -5.62 34.78 -1.13
C ASN A 84 -5.02 34.22 -2.43
N GLY A 85 -3.92 34.82 -2.90
CA GLY A 85 -3.27 34.42 -4.16
C GLY A 85 -2.65 33.02 -4.18
N ASN A 86 -2.56 32.35 -3.03
CA ASN A 86 -2.09 30.97 -2.89
C ASN A 86 -3.21 29.93 -2.77
N VAL A 87 -4.47 30.34 -2.87
CA VAL A 87 -5.63 29.42 -2.90
C VAL A 87 -6.19 29.34 -4.31
N ARG A 88 -6.45 28.13 -4.78
CA ARG A 88 -7.04 27.87 -6.10
C ARG A 88 -8.17 26.84 -6.00
N LEU A 89 -9.12 26.97 -6.90
CA LEU A 89 -10.23 26.05 -7.07
C LEU A 89 -10.21 25.44 -8.47
N ILE A 90 -10.44 24.13 -8.55
CA ILE A 90 -10.79 23.41 -9.78
C ILE A 90 -12.16 22.77 -9.55
N VAL A 91 -13.11 23.01 -10.45
CA VAL A 91 -14.43 22.38 -10.40
C VAL A 91 -14.54 21.33 -11.51
N ARG A 92 -14.66 20.07 -11.11
CA ARG A 92 -14.79 18.92 -12.00
C ARG A 92 -16.27 18.63 -12.27
N LYS A 93 -16.66 18.67 -13.54
CA LYS A 93 -18.06 18.50 -13.98
C LYS A 93 -18.45 17.07 -14.31
N GLU A 94 -17.47 16.21 -14.55
CA GLU A 94 -17.64 14.83 -15.00
C GLU A 94 -16.68 13.89 -14.25
N ASP A 95 -16.95 12.58 -14.28
CA ASP A 95 -16.13 11.52 -13.66
C ASP A 95 -15.84 11.75 -12.17
N HIS A 96 -16.89 12.07 -11.40
CA HIS A 96 -16.80 12.36 -9.97
C HIS A 96 -16.15 11.21 -9.18
N GLY A 97 -15.34 11.57 -8.19
CA GLY A 97 -14.68 10.63 -7.31
C GLY A 97 -13.45 11.21 -6.66
N LEU A 98 -13.30 10.95 -5.35
CA LEU A 98 -12.20 11.43 -4.52
C LEU A 98 -10.83 11.20 -5.19
N SER A 99 -10.57 9.98 -5.65
CA SER A 99 -9.26 9.67 -6.23
C SER A 99 -9.02 10.36 -7.57
N GLN A 100 -10.07 10.57 -8.37
CA GLN A 100 -9.96 11.32 -9.63
C GLN A 100 -9.72 12.81 -9.37
N SER A 101 -10.33 13.38 -8.33
CA SER A 101 -10.07 14.77 -7.89
C SER A 101 -8.62 14.95 -7.45
N VAL A 102 -8.06 13.95 -6.75
CA VAL A 102 -6.64 13.97 -6.39
C VAL A 102 -5.73 13.87 -7.62
N VAL A 103 -6.06 13.03 -8.63
CA VAL A 103 -5.27 12.93 -9.87
C VAL A 103 -5.31 14.23 -10.67
N GLU A 104 -6.47 14.88 -10.79
CA GLU A 104 -6.59 16.22 -11.39
C GLU A 104 -5.74 17.24 -10.63
N GLY A 105 -5.76 17.16 -9.30
CA GLY A 105 -4.90 17.97 -8.42
C GLY A 105 -3.41 17.76 -8.69
N PHE A 106 -2.95 16.52 -8.86
CA PHE A 106 -1.55 16.22 -9.21
C PHE A 106 -1.13 16.87 -10.53
N GLY A 107 -2.00 16.82 -11.54
CA GLY A 107 -1.76 17.46 -12.85
C GLY A 107 -1.69 18.98 -12.78
N SER A 108 -2.49 19.60 -11.90
CA SER A 108 -2.69 21.05 -11.84
C SER A 108 -1.90 21.79 -10.75
N ALA A 109 -1.23 21.07 -9.86
CA ALA A 109 -0.39 21.62 -8.80
C ALA A 109 0.79 22.43 -9.36
N ARG A 110 1.27 23.44 -8.62
CA ARG A 110 2.38 24.33 -9.01
C ARG A 110 3.69 24.14 -8.24
N SER A 111 3.86 22.98 -7.61
CA SER A 111 5.07 22.63 -6.86
C SER A 111 5.50 21.18 -7.15
N ASP A 112 6.69 20.80 -6.71
CA ASP A 112 7.19 19.43 -6.83
C ASP A 112 6.82 18.52 -5.64
N ILE A 113 6.29 19.09 -4.55
CA ILE A 113 5.84 18.33 -3.38
C ILE A 113 4.32 18.43 -3.28
N LEU A 114 3.66 17.29 -3.45
CA LEU A 114 2.21 17.20 -3.54
C LEU A 114 1.68 16.52 -2.28
N GLN A 115 0.95 17.25 -1.43
CA GLN A 115 0.27 16.72 -0.24
C GLN A 115 -1.20 16.51 -0.55
N VAL A 116 -1.77 15.39 -0.10
CA VAL A 116 -3.22 15.15 -0.12
C VAL A 116 -3.75 15.21 1.30
N ILE A 117 -4.85 15.93 1.52
CA ILE A 117 -5.54 16.01 2.81
C ILE A 117 -7.06 16.13 2.61
N ASP A 118 -7.83 15.31 3.32
CA ASP A 118 -9.30 15.43 3.33
C ASP A 118 -9.77 16.74 3.98
N ALA A 119 -10.90 17.27 3.52
CA ALA A 119 -11.46 18.54 4.00
C ALA A 119 -12.06 18.44 5.43
N ASP A 120 -12.27 17.23 5.93
CA ASP A 120 -13.03 16.95 7.14
C ASP A 120 -12.19 16.94 8.43
N PHE A 121 -10.97 17.50 8.48
CA PHE A 121 -10.14 17.52 9.70
C PHE A 121 -9.89 16.14 10.36
N SER A 122 -10.23 15.04 9.70
CA SER A 122 -9.85 13.69 10.16
C SER A 122 -8.33 13.50 10.10
N HIS A 123 -7.69 14.32 9.26
CA HIS A 123 -6.25 14.49 9.13
C HIS A 123 -5.81 15.80 9.79
N PRO A 124 -4.82 15.76 10.71
CA PRO A 124 -4.33 16.95 11.40
C PRO A 124 -3.42 17.80 10.48
N PRO A 125 -3.83 19.03 10.10
CA PRO A 125 -3.01 19.90 9.25
C PRO A 125 -1.66 20.24 9.89
N GLU A 126 -1.55 20.19 11.21
CA GLU A 126 -0.32 20.47 11.96
C GLU A 126 0.83 19.52 11.61
N LEU A 127 0.54 18.37 11.00
CA LEU A 127 1.57 17.42 10.56
C LEU A 127 2.15 17.77 9.18
N ILE A 128 1.53 18.64 8.39
CA ILE A 128 2.01 19.02 7.04
C ILE A 128 3.51 19.38 7.00
N PRO A 129 4.08 20.14 7.97
CA PRO A 129 5.51 20.43 7.96
C PRO A 129 6.39 19.19 8.04
N ARG A 130 5.95 18.14 8.76
CA ARG A 130 6.69 16.87 8.84
C ARG A 130 6.66 16.11 7.52
N PHE A 131 5.56 16.17 6.77
CA PHE A 131 5.52 15.59 5.42
C PHE A 131 6.44 16.35 4.47
N TYR A 132 6.40 17.68 4.52
CA TYR A 132 7.28 18.53 3.74
C TYR A 132 8.77 18.24 4.02
N GLU A 133 9.16 18.20 5.29
CA GLU A 133 10.53 17.85 5.71
C GLU A 133 10.93 16.45 5.25
N ALA A 134 10.07 15.44 5.44
CA ALA A 134 10.34 14.06 5.03
C ALA A 134 10.64 13.95 3.53
N ILE A 135 9.84 14.60 2.68
CA ILE A 135 10.07 14.61 1.24
C ILE A 135 11.37 15.36 0.92
N ARG A 136 11.57 16.54 1.53
CA ARG A 136 12.78 17.35 1.33
C ARG A 136 14.06 16.60 1.72
N ASP A 137 14.01 15.78 2.77
CA ASP A 137 15.11 14.95 3.27
C ASP A 137 15.41 13.72 2.38
N GLY A 138 14.64 13.53 1.31
CA GLY A 138 14.93 12.57 0.26
C GLY A 138 13.93 11.42 0.14
N ALA A 139 12.86 11.39 0.95
CA ALA A 139 11.79 10.43 0.72
C ALA A 139 11.04 10.75 -0.58
N ASP A 140 10.64 9.71 -1.31
CA ASP A 140 9.77 9.88 -2.49
C ASP A 140 8.30 9.99 -2.08
N ILE A 141 7.92 9.27 -1.01
CA ILE A 141 6.56 9.22 -0.46
C ILE A 141 6.62 9.35 1.07
N ALA A 142 5.80 10.22 1.64
CA ALA A 142 5.56 10.30 3.08
C ALA A 142 4.09 9.98 3.36
N ILE A 143 3.82 8.99 4.23
CA ILE A 143 2.47 8.43 4.45
C ILE A 143 2.04 8.66 5.90
N GLY A 144 0.90 9.31 6.11
CA GLY A 144 0.24 9.34 7.40
C GLY A 144 -0.30 7.97 7.73
N SER A 145 0.19 7.36 8.82
CA SER A 145 -0.22 6.02 9.21
C SER A 145 -0.91 5.99 10.56
N ARG A 146 -2.09 5.36 10.57
CA ARG A 146 -2.89 5.09 11.77
C ARG A 146 -2.43 3.84 12.53
N TYR A 147 -1.71 2.95 11.85
CA TYR A 147 -1.42 1.59 12.32
C TYR A 147 0.04 1.39 12.74
N MET A 148 0.93 2.34 12.46
CA MET A 148 2.30 2.33 12.96
C MET A 148 2.38 2.76 14.44
N LYS A 149 3.52 2.50 15.09
CA LYS A 149 3.75 2.91 16.49
C LYS A 149 3.58 4.43 16.65
N GLY A 150 2.67 4.84 17.53
CA GLY A 150 2.32 6.25 17.76
C GLY A 150 1.09 6.74 16.98
N GLY A 151 0.63 5.97 15.99
CA GLY A 151 -0.65 6.21 15.32
C GLY A 151 -1.82 5.63 16.11
N ASN A 152 -3.00 6.21 15.94
CA ASN A 152 -4.22 5.70 16.58
C ASN A 152 -5.48 6.08 15.79
N ILE A 153 -6.60 5.44 16.14
CA ILE A 153 -7.93 5.76 15.62
C ILE A 153 -8.84 5.98 16.82
N GLU A 154 -9.36 7.19 16.97
CA GLU A 154 -10.29 7.56 18.01
C GLU A 154 -11.74 7.46 17.52
N GLN A 155 -12.63 7.02 18.42
CA GLN A 155 -14.09 7.13 18.26
C GLN A 155 -14.74 6.33 17.11
N TRP A 156 -14.06 5.34 16.52
CA TRP A 156 -14.71 4.46 15.54
C TRP A 156 -15.64 3.41 16.16
N PRO A 157 -16.86 3.24 15.60
CA PRO A 157 -17.65 2.03 15.85
C PRO A 157 -16.85 0.78 15.49
N LEU A 158 -16.94 -0.27 16.33
CA LEU A 158 -16.15 -1.50 16.17
C LEU A 158 -16.30 -2.12 14.77
N LYS A 159 -17.50 -2.05 14.18
CA LYS A 159 -17.80 -2.52 12.82
C LYS A 159 -16.96 -1.80 11.75
N ARG A 160 -16.88 -0.45 11.81
CA ARG A 160 -16.07 0.35 10.88
C ARG A 160 -14.59 0.02 11.03
N ARG A 161 -14.14 -0.17 12.28
CA ARG A 161 -12.76 -0.58 12.58
C ARG A 161 -12.40 -1.93 11.99
N ILE A 162 -13.26 -2.94 12.13
CA ILE A 162 -13.04 -4.28 11.54
C ILE A 162 -12.94 -4.19 10.02
N ILE A 163 -13.84 -3.44 9.37
CA ILE A 163 -13.85 -3.34 7.91
C ILE A 163 -12.60 -2.59 7.40
N SER A 164 -12.21 -1.50 8.05
CA SER A 164 -10.97 -0.80 7.72
C SER A 164 -9.73 -1.68 7.94
N LEU A 165 -9.69 -2.47 9.02
CA LEU A 165 -8.61 -3.43 9.25
C LEU A 165 -8.57 -4.49 8.15
N GLY A 166 -9.72 -5.00 7.69
CA GLY A 166 -9.80 -5.93 6.57
C GLY A 166 -9.28 -5.34 5.26
N ALA A 167 -9.71 -4.12 4.90
CA ALA A 167 -9.21 -3.41 3.73
C ALA A 167 -7.70 -3.13 3.82
N THR A 168 -7.24 -2.69 4.99
CA THR A 168 -5.80 -2.44 5.25
C THR A 168 -5.00 -3.73 5.13
N ALA A 169 -5.47 -4.83 5.73
CA ALA A 169 -4.83 -6.14 5.65
C ALA A 169 -4.71 -6.61 4.19
N PHE A 170 -5.74 -6.39 3.38
CA PHE A 170 -5.70 -6.72 1.95
C PHE A 170 -4.72 -5.83 1.18
N GLY A 171 -4.72 -4.51 1.43
CA GLY A 171 -3.74 -3.60 0.84
C GLY A 171 -2.30 -3.97 1.19
N ARG A 172 -2.07 -4.48 2.41
CA ARG A 172 -0.77 -4.97 2.89
C ARG A 172 -0.33 -6.28 2.25
N ILE A 173 -1.23 -7.04 1.61
CA ILE A 173 -0.81 -8.17 0.78
C ILE A 173 -0.03 -7.65 -0.43
N LEU A 174 -0.45 -6.52 -1.01
CA LEU A 174 0.24 -5.89 -2.14
C LEU A 174 1.45 -5.06 -1.68
N PHE A 175 1.33 -4.39 -0.55
CA PHE A 175 2.34 -3.48 -0.01
C PHE A 175 2.69 -3.84 1.45
N PRO A 176 3.40 -4.96 1.70
CA PRO A 176 3.62 -5.48 3.05
C PRO A 176 4.45 -4.56 3.96
N GLU A 177 5.29 -3.70 3.37
CA GLU A 177 6.15 -2.76 4.10
C GLU A 177 5.40 -1.52 4.60
N VAL A 178 4.29 -1.16 3.95
CA VAL A 178 3.50 0.01 4.31
C VAL A 178 2.47 -0.40 5.34
N THR A 179 2.46 0.22 6.52
CA THR A 179 1.52 -0.15 7.57
C THR A 179 0.10 0.32 7.30
N ASP A 180 -0.07 1.43 6.58
CA ASP A 180 -1.37 2.00 6.19
C ASP A 180 -1.46 2.38 4.70
N PRO A 181 -1.50 1.39 3.77
CA PRO A 181 -1.51 1.63 2.33
C PRO A 181 -2.82 2.23 1.80
N VAL A 182 -3.82 2.41 2.67
CA VAL A 182 -5.17 2.90 2.33
C VAL A 182 -5.45 4.30 2.90
N SER A 183 -4.41 4.97 3.40
CA SER A 183 -4.46 6.33 3.94
C SER A 183 -4.79 7.36 2.86
N GLY A 184 -5.60 8.35 3.21
CA GLY A 184 -5.87 9.54 2.39
C GLY A 184 -4.89 10.69 2.68
N PHE A 185 -4.03 10.54 3.68
CA PHE A 185 -3.12 11.59 4.14
C PHE A 185 -1.68 11.22 3.81
N PHE A 186 -1.16 11.78 2.73
CA PHE A 186 0.19 11.48 2.25
C PHE A 186 0.75 12.62 1.41
N ALA A 187 2.08 12.73 1.35
CA ALA A 187 2.80 13.56 0.41
C ALA A 187 3.63 12.71 -0.55
N VAL A 188 3.78 13.18 -1.78
CA VAL A 188 4.61 12.55 -2.82
C VAL A 188 5.42 13.61 -3.54
N ARG A 189 6.57 13.21 -4.07
CA ARG A 189 7.24 13.98 -5.11
C ARG A 189 6.45 13.91 -6.41
N ARG A 190 6.48 14.98 -7.20
CA ARG A 190 5.79 15.04 -8.51
C ARG A 190 6.26 13.94 -9.46
N ASP A 191 7.55 13.66 -9.51
CA ASP A 191 8.14 12.64 -10.36
C ASP A 191 7.61 11.22 -10.09
N VAL A 192 7.19 10.92 -8.85
CA VAL A 192 6.55 9.64 -8.50
C VAL A 192 5.28 9.41 -9.29
N VAL A 193 4.49 10.45 -9.50
CA VAL A 193 3.18 10.37 -10.18
C VAL A 193 3.23 10.86 -11.63
N SER A 194 4.27 11.60 -12.00
CA SER A 194 4.46 12.11 -13.37
C SER A 194 4.67 10.94 -14.34
N GLY A 195 3.79 10.82 -15.33
CA GLY A 195 3.83 9.73 -16.32
C GLY A 195 3.37 8.35 -15.79
N ALA A 196 2.97 8.26 -14.53
CA ALA A 196 2.33 7.05 -13.99
C ALA A 196 0.91 6.94 -14.56
N PRO A 197 0.49 5.78 -15.11
CA PRO A 197 -0.86 5.58 -15.63
C PRO A 197 -1.85 5.31 -14.49
N LEU A 198 -2.02 6.31 -13.63
CA LEU A 198 -2.97 6.31 -12.54
C LEU A 198 -4.38 6.23 -13.14
N ALA A 199 -5.12 5.19 -12.76
CA ALA A 199 -6.49 4.98 -13.19
C ALA A 199 -7.30 4.58 -11.96
N PRO A 200 -7.38 5.48 -10.97
CA PRO A 200 -7.93 5.12 -9.68
C PRO A 200 -9.43 4.87 -9.77
N ARG A 201 -9.91 4.06 -8.83
CA ARG A 201 -11.35 3.82 -8.65
C ARG A 201 -11.70 4.09 -7.20
N GLY A 202 -12.77 4.84 -6.97
CA GLY A 202 -13.25 5.15 -5.63
C GLY A 202 -12.27 6.04 -4.84
N TYR A 203 -11.85 5.60 -3.65
CA TYR A 203 -11.32 6.48 -2.61
C TYR A 203 -9.87 6.19 -2.19
N LYS A 204 -9.20 5.19 -2.78
CA LYS A 204 -7.89 4.69 -2.29
C LYS A 204 -6.74 5.05 -3.22
N ILE A 205 -6.58 6.34 -3.52
CA ILE A 205 -5.57 6.85 -4.45
C ILE A 205 -4.14 6.47 -4.06
N LEU A 206 -3.80 6.43 -2.77
CA LEU A 206 -2.45 6.04 -2.31
C LEU A 206 -2.02 4.66 -2.84
N MET A 207 -2.95 3.69 -2.95
CA MET A 207 -2.62 2.38 -3.50
C MET A 207 -2.23 2.43 -4.98
N GLU A 208 -2.81 3.34 -5.75
CA GLU A 208 -2.42 3.56 -7.15
C GLU A 208 -1.05 4.21 -7.26
N VAL A 209 -0.77 5.18 -6.38
CA VAL A 209 0.57 5.79 -6.29
C VAL A 209 1.62 4.73 -5.92
N LEU A 210 1.37 3.93 -4.88
CA LEU A 210 2.28 2.86 -4.47
C LEU A 210 2.46 1.80 -5.56
N GLY A 211 1.40 1.45 -6.28
CA GLY A 211 1.40 0.38 -7.26
C GLY A 211 1.90 0.76 -8.65
N LYS A 212 1.72 2.02 -9.05
CA LYS A 212 2.00 2.48 -10.43
C LYS A 212 2.95 3.65 -10.52
N GLY A 213 3.18 4.36 -9.42
CA GLY A 213 4.18 5.41 -9.33
C GLY A 213 5.60 4.88 -9.40
N GLN A 214 6.56 5.77 -9.64
CA GLN A 214 7.98 5.45 -9.67
C GLN A 214 8.65 5.99 -8.40
N TRP A 215 8.96 5.11 -7.45
CA TRP A 215 9.52 5.48 -6.16
C TRP A 215 10.49 4.41 -5.66
N HIS A 216 11.42 4.82 -4.80
CA HIS A 216 12.47 3.98 -4.23
C HIS A 216 12.48 4.01 -2.70
N SER A 217 11.92 5.07 -2.11
CA SER A 217 11.92 5.29 -0.67
C SER A 217 10.57 5.81 -0.20
N PHE A 218 10.17 5.38 0.98
CA PHE A 218 9.00 5.94 1.66
C PHE A 218 9.26 6.05 3.16
N VAL A 219 8.54 6.94 3.82
CA VAL A 219 8.48 7.03 5.27
C VAL A 219 7.04 7.06 5.74
N GLU A 220 6.79 6.56 6.96
CA GLU A 220 5.48 6.67 7.59
C GLU A 220 5.54 7.63 8.77
N ILE A 221 4.53 8.49 8.89
CA ILE A 221 4.36 9.49 9.95
C ILE A 221 3.14 9.09 10.78
N PRO A 222 3.28 8.81 12.08
CA PRO A 222 2.16 8.42 12.91
C PRO A 222 1.21 9.59 13.12
N PHE A 223 -0.10 9.34 13.04
CA PHE A 223 -1.12 10.33 13.42
C PHE A 223 -2.33 9.67 14.08
N VAL A 224 -3.11 10.50 14.79
CA VAL A 224 -4.37 10.10 15.41
C VAL A 224 -5.52 10.52 14.50
N PHE A 225 -6.23 9.53 13.95
CA PHE A 225 -7.42 9.76 13.14
C PHE A 225 -8.62 10.01 14.06
N LYS A 226 -9.30 11.13 13.87
CA LYS A 226 -10.52 11.49 14.61
C LYS A 226 -11.70 11.42 13.66
N ASP A 227 -12.72 10.65 14.04
CA ASP A 227 -13.97 10.59 13.29
C ASP A 227 -14.80 11.84 13.54
N ARG A 228 -15.69 12.15 12.60
CA ARG A 228 -16.77 13.12 12.82
C ARG A 228 -18.07 12.39 13.13
N GLU A 229 -18.93 13.08 13.89
CA GLU A 229 -20.26 12.57 14.30
C GLU A 229 -21.30 12.56 13.17
N GLU A 230 -21.00 13.05 11.96
CA GLU A 230 -21.98 13.12 10.88
C GLU A 230 -21.50 12.43 9.61
N GLY A 231 -22.25 11.39 9.22
CA GLY A 231 -22.05 10.62 8.00
C GLY A 231 -22.18 9.13 8.26
N GLU A 232 -23.38 8.58 8.07
CA GLU A 232 -23.52 7.12 7.99
C GLU A 232 -22.74 6.63 6.77
N SER A 233 -21.50 6.21 6.97
CA SER A 233 -20.75 5.46 5.97
C SER A 233 -21.40 4.07 5.82
N LYS A 234 -22.46 4.02 5.01
CA LYS A 234 -22.97 2.75 4.50
C LYS A 234 -21.92 2.24 3.53
N LEU A 235 -21.07 1.35 4.03
CA LEU A 235 -20.19 0.53 3.19
C LEU A 235 -21.07 -0.25 2.22
N ARG A 236 -21.21 0.32 1.02
CA ARG A 236 -21.95 -0.29 -0.07
C ARG A 236 -21.05 -1.34 -0.72
N LEU A 237 -21.67 -2.44 -1.17
CA LEU A 237 -20.98 -3.58 -1.77
C LEU A 237 -20.15 -3.17 -3.00
N ASP A 238 -20.62 -2.14 -3.74
CA ASP A 238 -19.91 -1.52 -4.87
C ASP A 238 -18.52 -1.02 -4.49
N THR A 239 -18.35 -0.43 -3.30
CA THR A 239 -17.08 0.14 -2.82
C THR A 239 -16.07 -0.98 -2.58
N MET A 240 -16.52 -2.13 -2.09
CA MET A 240 -15.68 -3.32 -1.94
C MET A 240 -15.29 -3.89 -3.31
N VAL A 241 -16.22 -3.95 -4.26
CA VAL A 241 -15.94 -4.44 -5.61
C VAL A 241 -14.96 -3.52 -6.34
N ASP A 242 -15.11 -2.20 -6.23
CA ASP A 242 -14.21 -1.23 -6.85
C ASP A 242 -12.82 -1.28 -6.22
N TYR A 243 -12.73 -1.47 -4.91
CA TYR A 243 -11.47 -1.72 -4.23
C TYR A 243 -10.76 -2.99 -4.75
N LEU A 244 -11.49 -4.09 -4.92
CA LEU A 244 -10.93 -5.33 -5.49
C LEU A 244 -10.49 -5.16 -6.95
N ARG A 245 -11.28 -4.44 -7.77
CA ARG A 245 -10.92 -4.12 -9.16
C ARG A 245 -9.67 -3.25 -9.24
N GLN A 246 -9.54 -2.28 -8.34
CA GLN A 246 -8.34 -1.44 -8.23
C GLN A 246 -7.12 -2.29 -7.92
N CYS A 247 -7.21 -3.16 -6.91
CA CYS A 247 -6.14 -4.10 -6.56
C CYS A 247 -5.77 -5.01 -7.75
N ALA A 248 -6.75 -5.57 -8.45
CA ALA A 248 -6.53 -6.37 -9.65
C ALA A 248 -5.86 -5.56 -10.78
N GLY A 249 -6.23 -4.30 -10.94
CA GLY A 249 -5.61 -3.36 -11.87
C GLY A 249 -4.15 -3.10 -11.56
N ILE A 250 -3.81 -2.87 -10.28
CA ILE A 250 -2.44 -2.71 -9.80
C ILE A 250 -1.62 -3.97 -10.08
N VAL A 251 -2.14 -5.14 -9.69
CA VAL A 251 -1.48 -6.43 -9.92
C VAL A 251 -1.24 -6.65 -11.41
N ARG A 252 -2.27 -6.46 -12.25
CA ARG A 252 -2.16 -6.63 -13.70
C ARG A 252 -1.12 -5.69 -14.29
N PHE A 253 -1.13 -4.41 -13.92
CA PHE A 253 -0.17 -3.42 -14.39
C PHE A 253 1.27 -3.83 -14.07
N THR A 254 1.50 -4.14 -12.79
CA THR A 254 2.81 -4.48 -12.25
C THR A 254 3.36 -5.77 -12.87
N VAL A 255 2.52 -6.80 -13.02
CA VAL A 255 2.89 -8.06 -13.69
C VAL A 255 3.20 -7.86 -15.18
N THR A 256 2.41 -7.03 -15.87
CA THR A 256 2.61 -6.76 -17.30
C THR A 256 3.91 -6.02 -17.55
N ARG A 257 4.25 -5.03 -16.72
CA ARG A 257 5.52 -4.28 -16.82
C ARG A 257 6.71 -5.00 -16.19
N ARG A 258 6.48 -6.06 -15.40
CA ARG A 258 7.51 -6.78 -14.62
C ARG A 258 8.40 -5.83 -13.80
N ALA A 259 7.77 -4.82 -13.20
CA ALA A 259 8.44 -3.75 -12.47
C ALA A 259 7.56 -3.22 -11.35
N GLY A 260 8.19 -2.75 -10.27
CA GLY A 260 7.52 -2.12 -9.13
C GLY A 260 7.35 -3.05 -7.92
N PRO A 261 6.86 -2.49 -6.79
CA PRO A 261 6.90 -3.14 -5.48
C PRO A 261 6.14 -4.47 -5.43
N VAL A 262 4.95 -4.51 -6.07
CA VAL A 262 4.11 -5.71 -6.09
C VAL A 262 4.80 -6.85 -6.85
N TRP A 263 5.53 -6.54 -7.93
CA TRP A 263 6.23 -7.54 -8.75
C TRP A 263 7.43 -8.09 -8.00
N ASP A 264 8.16 -7.22 -7.30
CA ASP A 264 9.27 -7.63 -6.46
C ASP A 264 8.81 -8.55 -5.32
N GLU A 265 7.65 -8.30 -4.71
CA GLU A 265 7.06 -9.22 -3.75
C GLU A 265 6.64 -10.55 -4.39
N TRP A 266 6.04 -10.57 -5.58
CA TRP A 266 5.76 -11.81 -6.30
C TRP A 266 7.03 -12.63 -6.59
N LEU A 267 8.13 -11.96 -6.98
CA LEU A 267 9.41 -12.62 -7.16
C LEU A 267 9.95 -13.21 -5.85
N LYS A 268 9.79 -12.52 -4.72
CA LYS A 268 10.15 -13.07 -3.40
C LYS A 268 9.32 -14.31 -3.06
N ILE A 269 8.01 -14.30 -3.29
CA ILE A 269 7.13 -15.47 -3.09
C ILE A 269 7.59 -16.65 -3.95
N LEU A 270 7.87 -16.41 -5.23
CA LEU A 270 8.34 -17.45 -6.15
C LEU A 270 9.70 -18.02 -5.73
N ARG A 271 10.66 -17.17 -5.37
CA ARG A 271 11.97 -17.59 -4.83
C ARG A 271 11.80 -18.42 -3.56
N PHE A 272 10.97 -17.96 -2.63
CA PHE A 272 10.66 -18.69 -1.40
C PHE A 272 10.08 -20.08 -1.69
N GLY A 273 9.18 -20.19 -2.68
CA GLY A 273 8.66 -21.45 -3.22
C GLY A 273 9.75 -22.37 -3.78
N PHE A 274 10.63 -21.85 -4.65
CA PHE A 274 11.73 -22.62 -5.21
C PHE A 274 12.72 -23.10 -4.15
N VAL A 275 13.01 -22.26 -3.15
CA VAL A 275 13.83 -22.66 -2.00
C VAL A 275 13.16 -23.79 -1.24
N GLY A 276 11.87 -23.69 -0.93
CA GLY A 276 11.10 -24.77 -0.30
C GLY A 276 11.14 -26.09 -1.09
N LEU A 277 10.99 -26.01 -2.42
CA LEU A 277 11.13 -27.17 -3.31
C LEU A 277 12.54 -27.77 -3.25
N SER A 278 13.59 -26.94 -3.26
CA SER A 278 14.97 -27.40 -3.12
C SER A 278 15.19 -28.16 -1.81
N GLY A 279 14.57 -27.70 -0.72
CA GLY A 279 14.60 -28.37 0.57
C GLY A 279 14.03 -29.78 0.53
N ILE A 280 12.97 -30.02 -0.24
CA ILE A 280 12.41 -31.37 -0.42
C ILE A 280 13.43 -32.30 -1.07
N PHE A 281 14.13 -31.84 -2.12
CA PHE A 281 15.18 -32.64 -2.77
C PHE A 281 16.39 -32.89 -1.86
N VAL A 282 16.84 -31.87 -1.12
CA VAL A 282 17.92 -32.01 -0.13
C VAL A 282 17.53 -33.03 0.95
N ASN A 283 16.32 -32.92 1.49
CA ASN A 283 15.82 -33.84 2.52
C ASN A 283 15.78 -35.28 2.00
N THR A 284 15.11 -35.52 0.88
CA THR A 284 14.93 -36.87 0.34
C THR A 284 16.26 -37.49 -0.11
N GLY A 285 17.12 -36.71 -0.76
CA GLY A 285 18.43 -37.17 -1.21
C GLY A 285 19.36 -37.52 -0.05
N LEU A 286 19.38 -36.69 1.00
CA LEU A 286 20.21 -36.94 2.18
C LEU A 286 19.67 -38.12 3.00
N LEU A 287 18.35 -38.26 3.15
CA LEU A 287 17.73 -39.41 3.78
C LEU A 287 18.13 -40.71 3.07
N TYR A 288 18.07 -40.74 1.72
CA TYR A 288 18.49 -41.88 0.92
C TYR A 288 19.99 -42.18 1.11
N ALA A 289 20.86 -41.17 1.01
CA ALA A 289 22.29 -41.35 1.17
C ALA A 289 22.66 -41.88 2.57
N LEU A 290 22.05 -41.36 3.63
CA LEU A 290 22.34 -41.81 4.99
C LEU A 290 21.80 -43.23 5.27
N THR A 291 20.62 -43.57 4.73
CA THR A 291 19.96 -44.85 5.02
C THR A 291 20.48 -45.97 4.13
N GLU A 292 20.49 -45.77 2.81
CA GLU A 292 20.79 -46.82 1.84
C GLU A 292 22.29 -46.95 1.54
N ILE A 293 23.04 -45.83 1.57
CA ILE A 293 24.47 -45.83 1.24
C ILE A 293 25.32 -45.96 2.50
N ALA A 294 25.05 -45.15 3.53
CA ALA A 294 25.83 -45.15 4.77
C ALA A 294 25.34 -46.17 5.82
N GLY A 295 24.13 -46.73 5.64
CA GLY A 295 23.58 -47.77 6.52
C GLY A 295 23.09 -47.27 7.88
N PHE A 296 22.82 -45.97 8.05
CA PHE A 296 22.27 -45.44 9.28
C PHE A 296 20.78 -45.79 9.45
N TYR A 297 20.34 -45.87 10.72
CA TYR A 297 18.93 -46.09 11.04
C TYR A 297 18.05 -44.95 10.49
N TYR A 298 16.98 -45.30 9.76
CA TYR A 298 16.20 -44.36 8.96
C TYR A 298 15.60 -43.18 9.76
N LEU A 299 15.21 -43.38 11.03
CA LEU A 299 14.71 -42.28 11.87
C LEU A 299 15.81 -41.27 12.23
N LEU A 300 17.03 -41.76 12.47
CA LEU A 300 18.19 -40.90 12.69
C LEU A 300 18.55 -40.15 11.40
N SER A 301 18.57 -40.87 10.27
CA SER A 301 18.76 -40.29 8.94
C SER A 301 17.73 -39.21 8.62
N ALA A 302 16.45 -39.44 8.95
CA ALA A 302 15.36 -38.50 8.71
C ALA A 302 15.50 -37.23 9.57
N ALA A 303 15.84 -37.37 10.86
CA ALA A 303 16.07 -36.22 11.74
C ALA A 303 17.20 -35.33 11.21
N ILE A 304 18.33 -35.93 10.80
CA ILE A 304 19.46 -35.20 10.22
C ILE A 304 19.06 -34.54 8.89
N ALA A 305 18.37 -35.27 8.02
CA ALA A 305 17.96 -34.77 6.71
C ALA A 305 17.00 -33.57 6.81
N ILE A 306 16.04 -33.60 7.75
CA ILE A 306 15.10 -32.50 8.00
C ILE A 306 15.86 -31.26 8.46
N GLU A 307 16.75 -31.38 9.45
CA GLU A 307 17.53 -30.24 9.95
C GLU A 307 18.42 -29.64 8.86
N VAL A 308 19.10 -30.47 8.06
CA VAL A 308 19.94 -29.98 6.94
C VAL A 308 19.09 -29.31 5.87
N SER A 309 17.89 -29.81 5.57
CA SER A 309 16.96 -29.20 4.63
C SER A 309 16.47 -27.83 5.10
N ILE A 310 16.15 -27.70 6.39
CA ILE A 310 15.77 -26.43 7.01
C ILE A 310 16.93 -25.43 6.92
N VAL A 311 18.16 -25.86 7.24
CA VAL A 311 19.36 -25.01 7.14
C VAL A 311 19.58 -24.56 5.70
N ASN A 312 19.45 -25.47 4.72
CA ASN A 312 19.48 -25.13 3.29
C ASN A 312 18.45 -24.04 2.96
N ASN A 313 17.20 -24.23 3.39
CA ASN A 313 16.13 -23.27 3.12
C ASN A 313 16.40 -21.90 3.75
N PHE A 314 16.92 -21.87 4.98
CA PHE A 314 17.30 -20.63 5.64
C PHE A 314 18.40 -19.90 4.88
N ILE A 315 19.48 -20.60 4.50
CA ILE A 315 20.63 -20.01 3.80
C ILE A 315 20.19 -19.38 2.47
N TRP A 316 19.44 -20.12 1.65
CA TRP A 316 18.98 -19.61 0.37
C TRP A 316 17.97 -18.46 0.52
N ASN A 317 17.09 -18.52 1.50
CA ASN A 317 16.17 -17.42 1.76
C ASN A 317 16.90 -16.15 2.20
N ASP A 318 17.91 -16.27 3.06
CA ASP A 318 18.68 -15.12 3.56
C ASP A 318 19.51 -14.46 2.44
N ILE A 319 20.14 -15.26 1.58
CA ILE A 319 21.06 -14.78 0.53
C ILE A 319 20.31 -14.36 -0.75
N TRP A 320 19.30 -15.12 -1.17
CA TRP A 320 18.68 -14.97 -2.50
C TRP A 320 17.25 -14.41 -2.45
N THR A 321 16.39 -14.95 -1.58
CA THR A 321 14.97 -14.52 -1.51
C THR A 321 14.86 -13.11 -0.95
N PHE A 322 15.41 -12.89 0.25
CA PHE A 322 15.30 -11.61 0.97
C PHE A 322 16.55 -10.73 0.84
N LYS A 323 17.61 -11.23 0.18
CA LYS A 323 18.87 -10.52 -0.11
C LYS A 323 19.36 -9.69 1.09
N SER A 324 19.45 -10.33 2.25
CA SER A 324 19.84 -9.65 3.47
C SER A 324 21.22 -9.01 3.35
N ALA A 325 21.42 -7.85 3.99
CA ALA A 325 22.69 -7.14 4.01
C ALA A 325 23.84 -8.10 4.35
N ARG A 326 24.87 -8.15 3.49
CA ARG A 326 26.02 -9.07 3.60
C ARG A 326 26.74 -8.95 4.96
N ASP A 327 26.63 -7.80 5.62
CA ASP A 327 27.37 -7.42 6.83
C ASP A 327 26.63 -7.67 8.16
N LEU A 328 25.62 -8.53 8.17
CA LEU A 328 24.93 -8.88 9.42
C LEU A 328 25.85 -9.63 10.39
N ARG A 329 26.02 -9.08 11.60
CA ARG A 329 26.72 -9.74 12.73
C ARG A 329 26.19 -11.16 12.96
N PHE A 330 27.09 -12.09 13.26
CA PHE A 330 26.79 -13.51 13.47
C PHE A 330 25.61 -13.76 14.44
N GLY A 331 25.54 -13.02 15.56
CA GLY A 331 24.43 -13.13 16.51
C GLY A 331 23.04 -12.79 15.93
N ARG A 332 22.95 -11.85 14.97
CA ARG A 332 21.67 -11.58 14.28
C ARG A 332 21.28 -12.72 13.34
N ARG A 333 22.25 -13.38 12.71
CA ARG A 333 21.99 -14.54 11.84
C ARG A 333 21.40 -15.71 12.65
N ILE A 334 21.93 -15.97 13.85
CA ILE A 334 21.38 -16.99 14.77
C ILE A 334 19.95 -16.63 15.19
N SER A 335 19.70 -15.38 15.59
CA SER A 335 18.36 -14.94 15.97
C SER A 335 17.34 -15.11 14.84
N ARG A 336 17.74 -14.82 13.58
CA ARG A 336 16.91 -15.07 12.41
C ARG A 336 16.67 -16.55 12.16
N PHE A 337 17.69 -17.39 12.31
CA PHE A 337 17.53 -18.84 12.17
C PHE A 337 16.54 -19.40 13.20
N GLY A 338 16.66 -18.98 14.48
CA GLY A 338 15.71 -19.37 15.53
C GLY A 338 14.29 -18.89 15.24
N SER A 339 14.12 -17.66 14.73
CA SER A 339 12.82 -17.16 14.28
C SER A 339 12.26 -17.98 13.10
N PHE A 340 13.08 -18.28 12.09
CA PHE A 340 12.69 -19.08 10.93
C PHE A 340 12.20 -20.48 11.34
N GLN A 341 12.90 -21.11 12.30
CA GLN A 341 12.50 -22.40 12.87
C GLN A 341 11.15 -22.32 13.57
N ALA A 342 10.97 -21.33 14.45
CA ALA A 342 9.72 -21.15 15.18
C ALA A 342 8.54 -20.92 14.22
N VAL A 343 8.74 -20.12 13.17
CA VAL A 343 7.72 -19.87 12.14
C VAL A 343 7.39 -21.14 11.37
N SER A 344 8.40 -21.91 10.96
CA SER A 344 8.24 -23.16 10.22
C SER A 344 7.47 -24.22 11.02
N MET A 345 7.73 -24.31 12.33
CA MET A 345 6.95 -25.16 13.25
C MET A 345 5.49 -24.70 13.34
N GLY A 346 5.25 -23.38 13.43
CA GLY A 346 3.89 -22.83 13.38
C GLY A 346 3.16 -23.19 12.08
N GLY A 347 3.86 -23.12 10.94
CA GLY A 347 3.33 -23.54 9.65
C GLY A 347 2.94 -25.02 9.61
N LEU A 348 3.75 -25.90 10.22
CA LEU A 348 3.44 -27.33 10.33
C LEU A 348 2.15 -27.56 11.14
N VAL A 349 2.00 -26.89 12.27
CA VAL A 349 0.79 -26.98 13.11
C VAL A 349 -0.45 -26.50 12.35
N ILE A 350 -0.32 -25.39 11.60
CA ILE A 350 -1.40 -24.87 10.75
C ILE A 350 -1.79 -25.88 9.66
N ASN A 351 -0.80 -26.47 8.98
CA ASN A 351 -1.05 -27.51 7.97
C ASN A 351 -1.85 -28.68 8.56
N MET A 352 -1.37 -29.23 9.69
CA MET A 352 -2.03 -30.35 10.37
C MET A 352 -3.45 -30.00 10.84
N GLY A 353 -3.65 -28.78 11.37
CA GLY A 353 -4.97 -28.30 11.76
C GLY A 353 -5.94 -28.18 10.59
N ILE A 354 -5.49 -27.61 9.46
CA ILE A 354 -6.31 -27.48 8.25
C ILE A 354 -6.63 -28.85 7.65
N LEU A 355 -5.63 -29.74 7.59
CA LEU A 355 -5.83 -31.11 7.13
C LEU A 355 -6.91 -31.81 7.97
N TYR A 356 -6.81 -31.75 9.30
CA TYR A 356 -7.80 -32.35 10.19
C TYR A 356 -9.20 -31.73 10.00
N LEU A 357 -9.31 -30.40 10.00
CA LEU A 357 -10.59 -29.72 9.84
C LEU A 357 -11.25 -30.03 8.48
N LEU A 358 -10.48 -30.05 7.40
CA LEU A 358 -11.03 -30.33 6.08
C LEU A 358 -11.34 -31.82 5.90
N ALA A 359 -10.43 -32.71 6.29
CA ALA A 359 -10.58 -34.14 6.06
C ALA A 359 -11.59 -34.79 7.00
N GLU A 360 -11.47 -34.55 8.30
CA GLU A 360 -12.27 -35.24 9.32
C GLU A 360 -13.59 -34.51 9.61
N VAL A 361 -13.58 -33.18 9.66
CA VAL A 361 -14.78 -32.41 10.05
C VAL A 361 -15.64 -32.06 8.83
N ALA A 362 -15.03 -31.61 7.73
CA ALA A 362 -15.75 -31.20 6.52
C ALA A 362 -15.90 -32.32 5.47
N GLY A 363 -15.29 -33.49 5.67
CA GLY A 363 -15.38 -34.64 4.76
C GLY A 363 -14.70 -34.44 3.41
N VAL A 364 -13.76 -33.49 3.30
CA VAL A 364 -12.96 -33.26 2.09
C VAL A 364 -11.95 -34.39 1.92
N TYR A 365 -11.75 -34.86 0.68
CA TYR A 365 -10.76 -35.91 0.42
C TYR A 365 -9.36 -35.52 0.93
N TYR A 366 -8.70 -36.40 1.69
CA TYR A 366 -7.52 -36.07 2.48
C TYR A 366 -6.34 -35.50 1.66
N LEU A 367 -6.15 -35.95 0.40
CA LEU A 367 -5.10 -35.37 -0.46
C LEU A 367 -5.41 -33.92 -0.85
N VAL A 368 -6.68 -33.60 -1.10
CA VAL A 368 -7.11 -32.22 -1.38
C VAL A 368 -6.96 -31.36 -0.12
N ALA A 369 -7.39 -31.87 1.04
CA ALA A 369 -7.22 -31.21 2.33
C ALA A 369 -5.74 -30.93 2.63
N ASN A 370 -4.84 -31.90 2.37
CA ASN A 370 -3.40 -31.75 2.58
C ASN A 370 -2.79 -30.70 1.63
N LEU A 371 -3.19 -30.67 0.36
CA LEU A 371 -2.73 -29.64 -0.58
C LEU A 371 -3.13 -28.23 -0.14
N VAL A 372 -4.37 -28.05 0.35
CA VAL A 372 -4.83 -26.79 0.91
C VAL A 372 -4.04 -26.42 2.17
N GLY A 373 -3.81 -27.38 3.08
CA GLY A 373 -3.01 -27.18 4.29
C GLY A 373 -1.57 -26.75 3.98
N ILE A 374 -0.92 -27.41 3.01
CA ILE A 374 0.43 -27.04 2.54
C ILE A 374 0.43 -25.62 1.98
N PHE A 375 -0.56 -25.26 1.15
CA PHE A 375 -0.66 -23.91 0.59
C PHE A 375 -0.83 -22.84 1.67
N VAL A 376 -1.72 -23.06 2.65
CA VAL A 376 -1.94 -22.09 3.73
C VAL A 376 -0.71 -21.99 4.65
N ALA A 377 -0.07 -23.11 4.97
CA ALA A 377 1.18 -23.13 5.73
C ALA A 377 2.31 -22.41 4.97
N PHE A 378 2.36 -22.54 3.64
CA PHE A 378 3.29 -21.80 2.80
C PHE A 378 3.06 -20.29 2.87
N VAL A 379 1.79 -19.84 2.74
CA VAL A 379 1.44 -18.41 2.87
C VAL A 379 1.78 -17.88 4.25
N TRP A 380 1.45 -18.62 5.32
CA TRP A 380 1.85 -18.30 6.70
C TRP A 380 3.38 -18.14 6.81
N ASN A 381 4.12 -19.17 6.38
CA ASN A 381 5.58 -19.18 6.48
C ASN A 381 6.18 -17.99 5.72
N TYR A 382 5.69 -17.69 4.52
CA TYR A 382 6.16 -16.53 3.76
C TYR A 382 5.86 -15.22 4.51
N MET A 383 4.60 -14.97 4.86
CA MET A 383 4.16 -13.69 5.43
C MET A 383 4.82 -13.39 6.76
N VAL A 384 4.90 -14.39 7.64
CA VAL A 384 5.48 -14.21 8.98
C VAL A 384 7.00 -14.06 8.91
N ASN A 385 7.69 -14.87 8.11
CA ASN A 385 9.13 -14.70 7.92
C ASN A 385 9.46 -13.34 7.30
N ARG A 386 8.64 -12.87 6.34
CA ARG A 386 8.76 -11.55 5.72
C ARG A 386 8.62 -10.39 6.73
N HIS A 387 7.79 -10.55 7.77
CA HIS A 387 7.45 -9.52 8.76
C HIS A 387 8.16 -9.65 10.10
N ILE A 388 8.78 -10.81 10.40
CA ILE A 388 9.46 -11.05 11.68
C ILE A 388 10.94 -11.32 11.43
N THR A 389 11.25 -12.33 10.62
CA THR A 389 12.61 -12.82 10.41
C THR A 389 13.44 -11.88 9.54
N TRP A 390 12.85 -11.39 8.45
CA TRP A 390 13.50 -10.52 7.48
C TRP A 390 12.83 -9.14 7.39
N MET A 391 12.52 -8.55 8.56
CA MET A 391 12.12 -7.14 8.60
C MET A 391 13.24 -6.25 8.02
N THR A 392 12.92 -5.55 6.94
CA THR A 392 13.64 -4.36 6.47
C THR A 392 13.44 -3.29 7.54
N ARG A 393 14.50 -2.90 8.24
CA ARG A 393 14.53 -1.76 9.16
C ARG A 393 15.50 -0.73 8.62
#